data_AF-A0A7J4PXX6-F1
#
_entry.id   AF-A0A7J4PXX6-F1
#
_cell.length_a   1.000
_cell.length_b   1.000
_cell.length_c   1.000
_cell.angle_alpha   90.00
_cell.angle_beta   90.00
_cell.angle_gamma   90.00
#
_symmetry.space_group_name_H-M   'P 1'
#
loop_
_entity.id
_entity.type
_entity.pdbx_description
1 polymer ?
#
loop_
_entity_poly.entity_id
_entity_poly.type
_entity_poly.pdbx_seq_one_letter_code
_entity_poly.pdbx_strand_id
1 'polypeptide(L)'
;SAVATFATSFYSDANMGAIMQGTCPEGFDAEEKGIARQMKSLARAAPIALNMASNLIDATSSTTLEVGLQMELDHLTEIFSTEDSLEGLSALIEGRKPGYRNA
;
A
#
# COMPACT_ATOMS: atom_id res chain seq x y z
N SER A 1 -8.88 -4.09 21.00
CA SER A 1 -8.75 -2.62 21.03
C SER A 1 -9.60 -2.04 19.91
N ALA A 2 -10.21 -0.86 20.10
CA ALA A 2 -11.00 -0.19 19.05
C ALA A 2 -10.21 -0.01 17.73
N VAL A 3 -8.89 0.21 17.84
CA VAL A 3 -7.99 0.32 16.68
C VAL A 3 -7.90 -1.00 15.89
N ALA A 4 -7.81 -2.14 16.59
CA ALA A 4 -7.75 -3.44 15.94
C ALA A 4 -9.08 -3.77 15.23
N THR A 5 -10.21 -3.49 15.88
CA THR A 5 -11.54 -3.66 15.28
C THR A 5 -11.72 -2.80 14.03
N PHE A 6 -11.29 -1.54 14.09
CA PHE A 6 -11.26 -0.66 12.93
C PHE A 6 -10.40 -1.24 11.80
N ALA A 7 -9.16 -1.66 12.10
CA ALA A 7 -8.23 -2.18 11.10
C ALA A 7 -8.78 -3.44 10.42
N THR A 8 -9.32 -4.39 11.18
CA THR A 8 -9.92 -5.61 10.62
C THR A 8 -11.16 -5.33 9.77
N SER A 9 -11.95 -4.31 10.13
CA SER A 9 -13.11 -3.89 9.33
C SER A 9 -12.70 -3.19 8.03
N PHE A 10 -11.82 -2.18 8.15
CA PHE A 10 -11.41 -1.34 7.03
C PHE A 10 -10.55 -2.10 6.01
N TYR A 11 -9.51 -2.82 6.46
CA TYR A 11 -8.59 -3.58 5.61
C TYR A 11 -9.04 -5.04 5.39
N SER A 12 -10.35 -5.30 5.36
CA SER A 12 -10.87 -6.63 5.05
C SER A 12 -10.73 -6.94 3.55
N ASP A 13 -10.66 -8.22 3.19
CA ASP A 13 -10.53 -8.68 1.79
C ASP A 13 -11.60 -8.07 0.87
N ALA A 14 -12.83 -7.91 1.37
CA ALA A 14 -13.93 -7.29 0.64
C ALA A 14 -13.65 -5.83 0.25
N ASN A 15 -12.86 -5.12 1.04
CA ASN A 15 -12.54 -3.70 0.83
C ASN A 15 -11.24 -3.50 0.05
N MET A 16 -10.32 -4.47 0.07
CA MET A 16 -8.98 -4.32 -0.51
C MET A 16 -9.03 -3.94 -1.99
N GLY A 17 -9.99 -4.44 -2.77
CA GLY A 17 -10.17 -4.03 -4.17
C GLY A 17 -10.40 -2.53 -4.34
N ALA A 18 -11.27 -1.93 -3.52
CA ALA A 18 -11.53 -0.50 -3.53
C ALA A 18 -10.31 0.31 -3.04
N ILE A 19 -9.68 -0.16 -1.96
CA ILE A 19 -8.50 0.48 -1.36
C ILE A 19 -7.33 0.52 -2.35
N MET A 20 -7.03 -0.58 -3.04
CA MET A 20 -5.95 -0.66 -4.04
C MET A 20 -6.20 0.22 -5.25
N GLN A 21 -7.48 0.52 -5.57
CA GLN A 21 -7.86 1.48 -6.61
C GLN A 21 -7.87 2.94 -6.11
N GLY A 22 -7.54 3.18 -4.83
CA GLY A 22 -7.56 4.51 -4.23
C GLY A 22 -8.95 5.06 -3.96
N THR A 23 -9.96 4.19 -3.89
CA THR A 23 -11.36 4.55 -3.64
C THR A 23 -11.79 4.16 -2.23
N CYS A 24 -12.73 4.93 -1.65
CA CYS A 24 -13.26 4.60 -0.33
C CYS A 24 -14.16 3.35 -0.41
N PRO A 25 -13.95 2.34 0.45
CA PRO A 25 -14.81 1.16 0.47
C PRO A 25 -16.26 1.49 0.84
N GLU A 26 -17.20 0.66 0.39
CA GLU A 26 -18.61 0.79 0.72
C GLU A 26 -18.85 0.69 2.24
N GLY A 27 -19.79 1.47 2.76
CA GLY A 27 -20.11 1.52 4.18
C GLY A 27 -19.17 2.38 5.03
N PHE A 28 -18.15 2.99 4.42
CA PHE A 28 -17.30 4.01 5.06
C PHE A 28 -17.56 5.40 4.47
N ASP A 29 -17.39 6.42 5.31
CA ASP A 29 -17.50 7.82 4.90
C ASP A 29 -16.10 8.40 4.66
N ALA A 30 -15.82 8.79 3.42
CA ALA A 30 -14.54 9.37 3.02
C ALA A 30 -14.24 10.71 3.72
N GLU A 31 -15.27 11.43 4.19
CA GLU A 31 -15.12 12.69 4.92
C GLU A 31 -14.83 12.46 6.41
N GLU A 32 -15.06 11.24 6.92
CA GLU A 32 -14.70 10.90 8.28
C GLU A 32 -13.18 11.01 8.45
N LYS A 33 -12.74 11.82 9.43
CA LYS A 33 -11.32 12.14 9.65
C LYS A 33 -10.41 10.91 9.74
N GLY A 34 -10.90 9.81 10.33
CA GLY A 34 -10.16 8.54 10.43
C GLY A 34 -9.92 7.93 9.06
N ILE A 35 -10.98 7.80 8.26
CA ILE A 35 -10.97 7.23 6.91
C ILE A 35 -10.18 8.10 5.94
N ALA A 36 -10.47 9.40 5.91
CA ALA A 36 -9.76 10.37 5.09
C ALA A 36 -8.24 10.30 5.30
N ARG A 37 -7.81 10.10 6.55
CA ARG A 37 -6.39 9.95 6.89
C ARG A 37 -5.79 8.66 6.32
N GLN A 38 -6.48 7.53 6.39
CA GLN A 38 -6.00 6.28 5.80
C GLN A 38 -5.89 6.39 4.28
N MET A 39 -6.95 6.85 3.62
CA MET A 39 -6.97 7.06 2.17
C MET A 39 -5.86 8.00 1.71
N LYS A 40 -5.65 9.11 2.44
CA LYS A 40 -4.57 10.05 2.14
C LYS A 40 -3.19 9.44 2.35
N SER A 41 -3.02 8.57 3.34
CA SER A 41 -1.75 7.88 3.58
C SER A 41 -1.40 6.93 2.44
N LEU A 42 -2.38 6.13 2.00
CA LEU A 42 -2.20 5.19 0.90
C LEU A 42 -1.94 5.91 -0.43
N ALA A 43 -2.62 7.03 -0.68
CA ALA A 43 -2.42 7.87 -1.87
C ALA A 43 -1.04 8.57 -1.95
N ARG A 44 -0.18 8.39 -0.93
CA ARG A 44 1.22 8.83 -0.96
C ARG A 44 2.17 7.74 -1.45
N ALA A 45 1.74 6.49 -1.53
CA ALA A 45 2.54 5.38 -2.05
C ALA A 45 2.31 5.22 -3.57
N ALA A 46 3.29 4.65 -4.26
CA ALA A 46 3.13 4.25 -5.65
C ALA A 46 2.15 3.07 -5.74
N PRO A 47 1.20 3.05 -6.68
CA PRO A 47 0.27 1.92 -6.82
C PRO A 47 0.97 0.58 -7.04
N ILE A 48 2.05 0.54 -7.82
CA ILE A 48 2.85 -0.68 -8.03
C ILE A 48 3.50 -1.17 -6.73
N ALA A 49 4.05 -0.25 -5.93
CA ALA A 49 4.66 -0.57 -4.64
C ALA A 49 3.61 -1.07 -3.64
N LEU A 50 2.42 -0.45 -3.63
CA LEU A 50 1.34 -0.83 -2.72
C LEU A 50 0.81 -2.23 -3.03
N ASN A 51 0.62 -2.56 -4.31
CA ASN A 51 0.22 -3.90 -4.74
C ASN A 51 1.28 -4.96 -4.39
N MET A 52 2.55 -4.67 -4.66
CA MET A 52 3.66 -5.57 -4.32
C MET A 52 3.72 -5.84 -2.81
N ALA A 53 3.59 -4.79 -1.99
CA ALA A 53 3.55 -4.94 -0.54
C ALA A 53 2.34 -5.77 -0.06
N SER A 54 1.15 -5.56 -0.64
CA SER A 54 -0.04 -6.36 -0.31
C SER A 54 0.17 -7.84 -0.62
N ASN A 55 0.68 -8.15 -1.81
CA ASN A 55 0.94 -9.53 -2.23
C ASN A 55 1.98 -10.22 -1.32
N LEU A 56 3.01 -9.49 -0.87
CA LEU A 56 4.00 -10.03 0.05
C LEU A 56 3.42 -10.31 1.43
N ILE A 57 2.58 -9.39 1.95
CA ILE A 57 1.85 -9.60 3.22
C ILE A 57 0.97 -10.85 3.12
N ASP A 58 0.21 -11.01 2.04
CA ASP A 58 -0.66 -12.17 1.84
C ASP A 58 0.14 -13.46 1.75
N ALA A 59 1.28 -13.45 1.05
CA ALA A 59 2.15 -14.61 0.94
C ALA A 59 2.65 -15.11 2.31
N THR A 60 2.96 -14.20 3.24
CA THR A 60 3.45 -14.57 4.59
C THR A 60 2.46 -15.42 5.38
N SER A 61 1.16 -15.39 5.05
CA SER A 61 0.15 -16.24 5.69
C SER A 61 0.33 -17.74 5.38
N SER A 62 1.03 -18.06 4.29
CA SER A 62 1.19 -19.41 3.74
C SER A 62 2.64 -19.89 3.69
N THR A 63 3.60 -19.04 4.05
CA THR A 63 5.04 -19.33 3.99
C THR A 63 5.68 -19.33 5.38
N THR A 64 6.89 -19.88 5.48
CA THR A 64 7.72 -19.68 6.68
C THR A 64 8.31 -18.27 6.68
N LEU A 65 8.77 -17.81 7.84
CA LEU A 65 9.46 -16.51 7.97
C LEU A 65 10.66 -16.39 7.03
N GLU A 66 11.49 -17.45 6.94
CA GLU A 66 12.67 -17.48 6.06
C GLU A 66 12.28 -17.32 4.58
N VAL A 67 11.24 -18.04 4.14
CA VAL A 67 10.75 -17.94 2.76
C VAL A 67 10.16 -16.56 2.50
N GLY A 68 9.37 -16.00 3.42
CA GLY A 68 8.80 -14.66 3.27
C GLY A 68 9.86 -13.56 3.16
N LEU A 69 10.90 -13.61 4.01
CA LEU A 69 12.05 -12.69 3.93
C LEU A 69 12.79 -12.83 2.59
N GLN A 70 12.97 -14.05 2.10
CA GLN A 70 13.60 -14.25 0.80
C GLN A 70 12.76 -13.65 -0.33
N MET A 71 11.43 -13.80 -0.29
CA MET A 71 10.52 -13.17 -1.25
C MET A 71 10.66 -11.63 -1.24
N GLU A 72 10.72 -11.00 -0.06
CA GLU A 72 10.95 -9.56 0.04
C GLU A 72 12.27 -9.14 -0.63
N LEU A 73 13.35 -9.91 -0.43
CA LEU A 73 14.66 -9.64 -1.04
C LEU A 73 14.63 -9.81 -2.57
N ASP A 74 13.96 -10.84 -3.07
CA ASP A 74 13.88 -11.13 -4.51
C ASP A 74 13.19 -10.01 -5.30
N HIS A 75 12.19 -9.35 -4.70
CA HIS A 75 11.46 -8.24 -5.31
C HIS A 75 12.17 -6.87 -5.23
N LEU A 76 13.29 -6.75 -4.49
CA LEU A 76 14.02 -5.47 -4.37
C LEU A 76 14.47 -4.96 -5.74
N THR A 77 15.03 -5.84 -6.58
CA THR A 77 15.52 -5.44 -7.91
C THR A 77 14.39 -4.94 -8.79
N GLU A 78 13.23 -5.61 -8.74
CA GLU A 78 12.04 -5.23 -9.48
C GLU A 78 11.54 -3.85 -9.05
N ILE A 79 11.29 -3.65 -7.74
CA ILE A 79 10.73 -2.38 -7.26
C ILE A 79 11.67 -1.21 -7.55
N PHE A 80 12.97 -1.34 -7.28
CA PHE A 80 13.94 -0.26 -7.51
C PHE A 80 14.22 0.00 -8.99
N SER A 81 13.80 -0.88 -9.90
CA SER A 81 13.88 -0.66 -11.34
C SER A 81 12.73 0.18 -11.91
N THR A 82 11.66 0.42 -11.14
CA THR A 82 10.48 1.19 -11.58
C THR A 82 10.78 2.68 -11.69
N GLU A 83 10.12 3.36 -12.64
CA GLU A 83 10.15 4.83 -12.73
C GLU A 83 9.57 5.49 -11.48
N ASP A 84 8.55 4.87 -10.89
CA ASP A 84 7.86 5.31 -9.67
C ASP A 84 8.79 5.28 -8.44
N SER A 85 9.73 4.36 -8.37
CA SER A 85 10.76 4.35 -7.31
C SER A 85 11.71 5.55 -7.45
N LEU A 86 12.16 5.84 -8.67
CA LEU A 86 12.98 7.02 -8.94
C LEU A 86 12.19 8.31 -8.60
N GLU A 87 10.96 8.43 -9.09
CA GLU A 87 10.09 9.58 -8.82
C GLU A 87 9.80 9.75 -7.33
N GLY A 88 9.58 8.67 -6.59
CA GLY A 88 9.37 8.70 -5.14
C GLY A 88 10.59 9.27 -4.39
N LEU A 89 11.79 8.83 -4.77
CA LEU A 89 13.05 9.33 -4.18
C LEU A 89 13.31 10.79 -4.58
N SER A 90 13.09 11.15 -5.84
CA SER A 90 13.23 12.53 -6.33
C SER A 90 12.26 13.47 -5.62
N ALA A 91 10.98 13.12 -5.56
CA ALA A 91 9.95 13.95 -4.92
C ALA A 91 10.22 14.15 -3.43
N LEU A 92 10.78 13.14 -2.74
CA LEU A 92 11.18 13.24 -1.34
C LEU A 92 12.28 14.28 -1.14
N ILE A 93 13.33 14.24 -1.96
CA ILE A 93 14.46 15.20 -1.90
C ILE A 93 13.97 16.61 -2.24
N GLU A 94 13.09 16.74 -3.22
CA GLU A 94 12.54 18.01 -3.69
C GLU A 94 11.42 18.57 -2.80
N GLY A 95 10.96 17.81 -1.81
CA GLY A 95 9.89 18.23 -0.89
C GLY A 95 8.52 18.41 -1.56
N ARG A 96 8.27 17.69 -2.66
CA ARG A 96 7.00 17.76 -3.42
C ARG A 96 6.20 16.46 -3.33
N LYS A 97 4.94 16.50 -3.77
CA LYS A 97 4.13 15.28 -3.90
C LYS A 97 4.63 14.49 -5.14
N PRO A 98 4.84 13.16 -5.03
CA PRO A 98 5.18 12.34 -6.17
C PRO A 98 4.00 12.19 -7.14
N GLY A 99 4.32 12.14 -8.44
CA GLY A 99 3.39 11.89 -9.54
C GLY A 99 3.61 10.50 -10.14
N TYR A 100 3.09 9.48 -9.47
CA TYR A 100 3.24 8.10 -9.89
C TYR A 100 2.49 7.78 -11.17
N ARG A 101 3.09 6.97 -12.04
CA ARG A 101 2.56 6.55 -13.34
C ARG A 101 2.28 5.05 -13.43
N ASN A 102 2.51 4.30 -12.35
CA ASN A 102 2.41 2.86 -12.33
C ASN A 102 3.38 2.20 -13.33
N ALA A 103 4.61 2.69 -13.34
CA ALA A 103 5.71 2.31 -14.23
C ALA A 103 7.05 2.39 -13.48
#